data_AF-A0A2X3D0E2-F1
#
_entry.id   AF-A0A2X3D0E2-F1
#
_cell.length_a   1.000
_cell.length_b   1.000
_cell.length_c   1.000
_cell.angle_alpha   90.00
_cell.angle_beta   90.00
_cell.angle_gamma   90.00
#
_symmetry.space_group_name_H-M   'P 1'
#
loop_
_entity.id
_entity.type
_entity.pdbx_description
1 polymer ?
#
loop_
_entity_poly.entity_id
_entity_poly.type
_entity_poly.pdbx_seq_one_letter_code
_entity_poly.pdbx_strand_id
1 'polypeptide(L)'
;MKSGSVVVDLASQNGGNCEYTVPGEVVTTANGVKIIGYTDLPGRLPTQSSQLYGTNLVNLLKLLCKEKDGNIVIDFDDVVVRGVTVVREGEITWPAPPIQVSAQPQAAAKKVEAPKEAVKPASPWRKYALMALAIILFGWLANVAPKEFLGHFTVFALACVVGYYVVWNVSHALHTPLMSVTNAISGIIVVGALLQIGHGGWVSFLSFIAVLIASINIFGGFTVTQRMLKMFRKG
;
A
#
# COMPACT_ATOMS: atom_id res chain seq x y z
N MET A 1 -32.73 11.15 -16.75
CA MET A 1 -32.16 9.80 -16.49
C MET A 1 -33.25 8.75 -16.64
N LYS A 2 -32.89 7.47 -16.85
CA LYS A 2 -33.88 6.37 -16.93
C LYS A 2 -34.59 6.20 -15.57
N SER A 3 -35.87 5.86 -15.58
CA SER A 3 -36.60 5.53 -14.35
C SER A 3 -35.91 4.40 -13.59
N GLY A 4 -35.85 4.50 -12.26
CA GLY A 4 -35.12 3.58 -11.38
C GLY A 4 -33.63 3.89 -11.22
N SER A 5 -33.10 4.92 -11.88
CA SER A 5 -31.71 5.35 -11.64
C SER A 5 -31.54 5.88 -10.21
N VAL A 6 -30.30 5.84 -9.72
CA VAL A 6 -29.93 6.39 -8.40
C VAL A 6 -28.80 7.42 -8.58
N VAL A 7 -28.95 8.57 -7.94
CA VAL A 7 -27.93 9.61 -7.81
C VAL A 7 -27.56 9.71 -6.34
N VAL A 8 -26.26 9.78 -6.05
CA VAL A 8 -25.75 9.96 -4.67
C VAL A 8 -25.00 11.27 -4.63
N ASP A 9 -25.51 12.22 -3.84
CA ASP A 9 -24.91 13.55 -3.71
C ASP A 9 -24.12 13.63 -2.40
N LEU A 10 -22.79 13.57 -2.54
CA LEU A 10 -21.86 13.65 -1.41
C LEU A 10 -21.68 15.08 -0.88
N ALA A 11 -22.18 16.11 -1.59
CA ALA A 11 -22.07 17.51 -1.20
C ALA A 11 -23.34 18.04 -0.52
N SER A 12 -24.26 17.16 -0.13
CA SER A 12 -25.55 17.51 0.46
C SER A 12 -25.45 18.44 1.68
N GLN A 13 -24.38 18.33 2.48
CA GLN A 13 -24.14 19.19 3.64
C GLN A 13 -23.94 20.67 3.29
N ASN A 14 -23.42 20.96 2.08
CA ASN A 14 -23.04 22.31 1.66
C ASN A 14 -23.95 22.85 0.55
N GLY A 15 -25.21 22.42 0.52
CA GLY A 15 -26.21 22.82 -0.47
C GLY A 15 -26.46 21.80 -1.59
N GLY A 16 -25.58 20.82 -1.79
CA GLY A 16 -25.73 19.77 -2.80
C GLY A 16 -25.31 20.20 -4.22
N ASN A 17 -24.85 19.24 -5.01
CA ASN A 17 -24.55 19.42 -6.44
C ASN A 17 -25.77 19.21 -7.33
N CYS A 18 -26.77 18.47 -6.86
CA CYS A 18 -28.00 18.22 -7.59
C CYS A 18 -29.12 19.13 -7.08
N GLU A 19 -29.82 19.81 -7.99
CA GLU A 19 -30.95 20.68 -7.67
C GLU A 19 -32.09 19.95 -6.94
N TYR A 20 -32.21 18.63 -7.12
CA TYR A 20 -33.19 17.78 -6.43
C TYR A 20 -32.70 17.21 -5.09
N THR A 21 -31.48 17.54 -4.65
CA THR A 21 -30.95 17.08 -3.36
C THR A 21 -31.68 17.74 -2.22
N VAL A 22 -32.23 16.93 -1.32
CA VAL A 22 -32.70 17.37 0.00
C VAL A 22 -31.74 16.78 1.04
N PRO A 23 -30.98 17.62 1.77
CA PRO A 23 -30.01 17.14 2.74
C PRO A 23 -30.64 16.25 3.82
N GLY A 24 -30.04 15.08 4.06
CA GLY A 24 -30.50 14.10 5.04
C GLY A 24 -31.51 13.07 4.52
N GLU A 25 -32.05 13.25 3.31
CA GLU A 25 -33.15 12.44 2.80
C GLU A 25 -32.82 11.67 1.52
N VAL A 26 -33.70 10.72 1.17
CA VAL A 26 -33.73 10.08 -0.15
C VAL A 26 -35.01 10.49 -0.87
N VAL A 27 -34.88 11.37 -1.85
CA VAL A 27 -36.01 11.89 -2.62
C VAL A 27 -36.19 11.06 -3.89
N THR A 28 -37.43 10.82 -4.30
CA THR A 28 -37.71 10.22 -5.62
C THR A 28 -38.32 11.29 -6.52
N THR A 29 -37.70 11.56 -7.67
CA THR A 29 -38.19 12.51 -8.65
C THR A 29 -39.45 12.00 -9.36
N ALA A 30 -40.20 12.88 -10.02
CA ALA A 30 -41.42 12.51 -10.76
C ALA A 30 -41.19 11.43 -11.83
N ASN A 31 -40.01 11.39 -12.45
CA ASN A 31 -39.63 10.37 -13.43
C ASN A 31 -38.98 9.10 -12.82
N GLY A 32 -39.05 8.92 -11.48
CA GLY A 32 -38.66 7.70 -10.79
C GLY A 32 -37.17 7.55 -10.46
N VAL A 33 -36.41 8.65 -10.42
CA VAL A 33 -34.98 8.63 -10.05
C VAL A 33 -34.86 8.87 -8.55
N LYS A 34 -34.05 8.07 -7.84
CA LYS A 34 -33.77 8.27 -6.41
C LYS A 34 -32.53 9.14 -6.22
N ILE A 35 -32.66 10.22 -5.46
CA ILE A 35 -31.58 11.14 -5.10
C ILE A 35 -31.27 10.91 -3.62
N ILE A 36 -30.08 10.40 -3.32
CA ILE A 36 -29.61 10.15 -1.95
C ILE A 36 -28.77 11.34 -1.50
N GLY A 37 -29.28 12.08 -0.52
CA GLY A 37 -28.67 13.29 0.03
C GLY A 37 -28.22 13.17 1.49
N TYR A 38 -27.90 11.98 1.99
CA TYR A 38 -27.46 11.82 3.38
C TYR A 38 -26.25 12.70 3.70
N THR A 39 -26.26 13.30 4.88
CA THR A 39 -25.21 14.21 5.37
C THR A 39 -24.22 13.48 6.29
N ASP A 40 -24.52 12.26 6.71
CA ASP A 40 -23.80 11.52 7.74
C ASP A 40 -23.24 10.19 7.22
N LEU A 41 -22.85 10.13 5.94
CA LEU A 41 -22.38 8.90 5.29
C LEU A 41 -21.26 8.17 6.06
N PRO A 42 -20.23 8.84 6.64
CA PRO A 42 -19.27 8.16 7.51
C PRO A 42 -19.91 7.51 8.75
N GLY A 43 -20.95 8.11 9.31
CA GLY A 43 -21.71 7.58 10.45
C GLY A 43 -22.47 6.29 10.15
N ARG A 44 -22.76 6.02 8.86
CA ARG A 44 -23.42 4.79 8.38
C ARG A 44 -22.44 3.62 8.19
N LEU A 45 -21.15 3.87 8.37
CA LEU A 45 -20.11 2.83 8.39
C LEU A 45 -19.23 2.99 9.66
N PRO A 46 -19.88 2.96 10.86
CA PRO A 46 -19.30 3.51 12.08
C PRO A 46 -18.03 2.79 12.53
N THR A 47 -17.95 1.46 12.36
CA THR A 47 -16.76 0.69 12.76
C THR A 47 -15.50 1.13 11.99
N GLN A 48 -15.61 1.34 10.67
CA GLN A 48 -14.47 1.75 9.85
C GLN A 48 -14.12 3.22 10.09
N SER A 49 -15.13 4.09 10.15
CA SER A 49 -14.94 5.51 10.44
C SER A 49 -14.24 5.71 11.78
N SER A 50 -14.67 5.01 12.83
CA SER A 50 -14.02 5.06 14.15
C SER A 50 -12.58 4.54 14.13
N GLN A 51 -12.31 3.43 13.44
CA GLN A 51 -10.96 2.88 13.35
C GLN A 51 -9.99 3.83 12.63
N LEU A 52 -10.41 4.39 11.49
CA LEU A 52 -9.57 5.29 10.69
C LEU A 52 -9.39 6.63 11.40
N TYR A 53 -10.46 7.19 11.98
CA TYR A 53 -10.37 8.42 12.76
C TYR A 53 -9.48 8.23 14.00
N GLY A 54 -9.64 7.14 14.74
CA GLY A 54 -8.76 6.79 15.86
C GLY A 54 -7.30 6.64 15.45
N THR A 55 -7.03 6.06 14.28
CA THR A 55 -5.68 5.96 13.72
C THR A 55 -5.09 7.35 13.43
N ASN A 56 -5.89 8.28 12.90
CA ASN A 56 -5.46 9.67 12.68
C ASN A 56 -5.10 10.36 14.01
N LEU A 57 -5.91 10.17 15.06
CA LEU A 57 -5.62 10.71 16.39
C LEU A 57 -4.33 10.12 16.98
N VAL A 58 -4.12 8.81 16.87
CA VAL A 58 -2.87 8.16 17.29
C VAL A 58 -1.66 8.72 16.56
N ASN A 59 -1.79 8.98 15.26
CA ASN A 59 -0.70 9.57 14.47
C ASN A 59 -0.42 11.02 14.87
N LEU A 60 -1.45 11.81 15.16
CA LEU A 60 -1.29 13.15 15.72
C LEU A 60 -0.60 13.11 17.10
N LEU A 61 -1.03 12.20 17.99
CA LEU A 61 -0.41 12.03 19.30
C LEU A 61 1.06 11.63 19.22
N LYS A 62 1.47 10.85 18.22
CA LYS A 62 2.89 10.53 17.98
C LYS A 62 3.72 11.76 17.63
N LEU A 63 3.14 12.75 16.93
CA LEU A 63 3.84 14.02 16.65
C LEU A 63 3.96 14.88 17.91
N LEU A 64 2.93 14.85 18.76
CA LEU A 64 2.88 15.62 20.01
C LEU A 64 3.70 15.00 21.15
N CYS A 65 3.93 13.69 21.13
CA CYS A 65 4.63 12.93 22.17
C CYS A 65 5.78 12.11 21.56
N LYS A 66 6.79 12.80 21.04
CA LYS A 66 7.91 12.20 20.29
C LYS A 66 8.71 11.20 21.13
N GLU A 67 8.91 11.51 22.41
CA GLU A 67 9.68 10.70 23.36
C GLU A 67 8.91 9.50 23.92
N LYS A 68 7.61 9.35 23.58
CA LYS A 68 6.74 8.25 24.04
C LYS A 68 6.62 8.14 25.57
N ASP A 69 6.84 9.23 26.28
CA ASP A 69 6.79 9.36 27.73
C ASP A 69 5.40 9.76 28.26
N GLY A 70 4.46 10.02 27.35
CA GLY A 70 3.12 10.50 27.67
C GLY A 70 3.02 12.02 27.87
N ASN A 71 4.13 12.76 27.74
CA ASN A 71 4.11 14.22 27.80
C ASN A 71 3.77 14.83 26.43
N ILE A 72 2.84 15.78 26.40
CA ILE A 72 2.41 16.45 25.17
C ILE A 72 3.19 17.75 25.01
N VAL A 73 3.97 17.84 23.93
CA VAL A 73 4.73 19.04 23.56
C VAL A 73 4.09 19.67 22.33
N ILE A 74 3.51 20.86 22.53
CA ILE A 74 2.95 21.68 21.44
C ILE A 74 4.07 22.55 20.88
N ASP A 75 4.80 21.98 19.94
CA ASP A 75 5.90 22.60 19.20
C ASP A 75 5.36 23.39 17.99
N PHE A 76 5.51 24.71 17.98
CA PHE A 76 5.04 25.56 16.87
C PHE A 76 6.05 25.68 15.73
N ASP A 77 7.26 25.12 15.87
CA ASP A 77 8.19 24.95 14.76
C ASP A 77 7.72 23.81 13.82
N ASP A 78 6.95 22.86 14.36
CA ASP A 78 6.24 21.85 13.55
C ASP A 78 4.98 22.47 12.91
N VAL A 79 5.04 22.63 11.59
CA VAL A 79 3.96 23.25 10.79
C VAL A 79 2.63 22.50 10.89
N VAL A 80 2.64 21.19 11.16
CA VAL A 80 1.42 20.39 11.34
C VAL A 80 0.80 20.73 12.68
N VAL A 81 1.61 20.78 13.75
CA VAL A 81 1.15 21.12 15.10
C VAL A 81 0.67 22.57 15.17
N ARG A 82 1.40 23.51 14.54
CA ARG A 82 0.97 24.90 14.41
C ARG A 82 -0.33 25.03 13.63
N GLY A 83 -0.51 24.25 12.57
CA GLY A 83 -1.69 24.28 11.71
C GLY A 83 -2.95 23.73 12.37
N VAL A 84 -2.83 22.64 13.15
CA VAL A 84 -3.98 22.00 13.82
C VAL A 84 -4.37 22.68 15.14
N THR A 85 -3.44 23.37 15.79
CA THR A 85 -3.69 24.06 17.07
C THR A 85 -4.41 25.39 16.81
N VAL A 86 -5.70 25.44 17.13
CA VAL A 86 -6.55 26.64 16.95
C VAL A 86 -6.64 27.53 18.19
N VAL A 87 -6.39 26.98 19.38
CA VAL A 87 -6.35 27.68 20.67
C VAL A 87 -5.23 27.10 21.53
N ARG A 88 -4.46 27.95 22.21
CA ARG A 88 -3.44 27.55 23.19
C ARG A 88 -3.51 28.48 24.39
N GLU A 89 -3.61 27.91 25.60
CA GLU A 89 -3.57 28.67 26.86
C GLU A 89 -4.62 29.81 26.93
N GLY A 90 -5.77 29.62 26.29
CA GLY A 90 -6.87 30.60 26.25
C GLY A 90 -6.75 31.62 25.12
N GLU A 91 -5.64 31.65 24.38
CA GLU A 91 -5.45 32.53 23.22
C GLU A 91 -5.76 31.82 21.91
N ILE A 92 -6.45 32.52 21.01
CA ILE A 92 -6.77 32.01 19.67
C ILE A 92 -5.52 32.08 18.80
N THR A 93 -5.07 30.93 18.32
CA THR A 93 -3.89 30.78 17.44
C THR A 93 -4.26 30.61 15.98
N TRP A 94 -5.56 30.60 15.64
CA TRP A 94 -6.04 30.60 14.26
C TRP A 94 -6.22 32.04 13.72
N PRO A 95 -5.92 32.31 12.43
CA PRO A 95 -5.39 31.39 11.42
C PRO A 95 -3.88 31.15 11.56
N ALA A 96 -3.41 29.98 11.12
CA ALA A 96 -1.99 29.72 10.99
C ALA A 96 -1.37 30.63 9.91
N PRO A 97 -0.12 31.11 10.09
CA PRO A 97 0.57 31.82 9.04
C PRO A 97 0.70 30.92 7.79
N PRO A 98 0.75 31.50 6.58
CA PRO A 98 1.04 30.73 5.38
C PRO A 98 2.31 29.91 5.60
N ILE A 99 2.24 28.61 5.34
CA ILE A 99 3.38 27.72 5.56
C ILE A 99 4.48 28.16 4.59
N GLN A 100 5.50 28.84 5.12
CA GLN A 100 6.71 29.19 4.38
C GLN A 100 7.58 27.94 4.30
N VAL A 101 7.15 27.01 3.45
CA VAL A 101 7.95 25.82 3.17
C VAL A 101 9.20 26.26 2.39
N SER A 102 10.34 26.33 3.09
CA SER A 102 11.67 26.33 2.46
C SER A 102 11.87 25.10 1.55
N ALA A 103 11.05 24.06 1.69
CA ALA A 103 10.85 23.04 0.69
C ALA A 103 9.64 22.21 1.14
N GLN A 104 8.51 22.36 0.46
CA GLN A 104 7.98 21.12 -0.08
C GLN A 104 9.16 20.53 -0.86
N PRO A 105 9.52 19.25 -0.74
CA PRO A 105 9.78 18.56 -1.98
C PRO A 105 8.51 18.86 -2.77
N GLN A 106 8.56 19.88 -3.64
CA GLN A 106 7.66 19.89 -4.77
C GLN A 106 7.76 18.44 -5.21
N ALA A 107 6.67 17.68 -5.12
CA ALA A 107 6.48 16.61 -6.06
C ALA A 107 6.67 17.37 -7.36
N ALA A 108 7.92 17.30 -7.88
CA ALA A 108 8.49 18.32 -8.73
C ALA A 108 7.38 18.62 -9.69
N ALA A 109 6.78 19.82 -9.58
CA ALA A 109 5.61 20.16 -10.39
C ALA A 109 6.04 19.66 -11.75
N LYS A 110 5.36 18.62 -12.27
CA LYS A 110 5.76 18.04 -13.53
C LYS A 110 5.69 19.25 -14.41
N LYS A 111 6.87 19.86 -14.67
CA LYS A 111 7.03 20.85 -15.70
C LYS A 111 6.32 20.14 -16.81
N VAL A 112 5.27 20.74 -17.37
CA VAL A 112 4.88 20.38 -18.72
C VAL A 112 6.21 20.34 -19.43
N GLU A 113 6.68 19.12 -19.68
CA GLU A 113 8.08 18.91 -20.04
C GLU A 113 8.18 19.73 -21.30
N ALA A 114 8.95 20.83 -21.25
CA ALA A 114 9.47 21.42 -22.46
C ALA A 114 9.96 20.21 -23.24
N PRO A 115 9.41 19.97 -24.46
CA PRO A 115 9.41 18.67 -25.11
C PRO A 115 10.78 18.08 -24.88
N LYS A 116 10.84 16.99 -24.09
CA LYS A 116 12.10 16.42 -23.60
C LYS A 116 13.08 16.52 -24.76
N GLU A 117 14.14 17.32 -24.61
CA GLU A 117 15.28 17.15 -25.50
C GLU A 117 15.54 15.66 -25.49
N ALA A 118 15.39 15.05 -26.67
CA ALA A 118 15.41 13.61 -26.82
C ALA A 118 16.63 13.12 -26.03
N VAL A 119 16.38 12.35 -24.97
CA VAL A 119 17.45 11.74 -24.18
C VAL A 119 18.35 11.10 -25.21
N LYS A 120 19.54 11.70 -25.44
CA LYS A 120 20.49 11.17 -26.41
C LYS A 120 20.60 9.68 -26.09
N PRO A 121 20.31 8.79 -27.05
CA PRO A 121 20.24 7.37 -26.76
C PRO A 121 21.52 7.02 -26.03
N ALA A 122 21.38 6.45 -24.82
CA ALA A 122 22.53 6.04 -24.02
C ALA A 122 23.49 5.31 -24.96
N SER A 123 24.75 5.79 -25.04
CA SER A 123 25.65 5.36 -26.11
C SER A 123 25.67 3.83 -26.17
N PRO A 124 25.59 3.21 -27.35
CA PRO A 124 25.55 1.76 -27.47
C PRO A 124 26.68 1.08 -26.67
N TRP A 125 27.83 1.74 -26.59
CA TRP A 125 28.98 1.35 -25.77
C TRP A 125 28.67 1.11 -24.30
N ARG A 126 27.81 1.92 -23.65
CA ARG A 126 27.43 1.69 -22.25
C ARG A 126 26.66 0.38 -22.07
N LYS A 127 25.81 0.02 -23.03
CA LYS A 127 25.08 -1.25 -23.02
C LYS A 127 26.03 -2.43 -23.23
N TYR A 128 26.96 -2.32 -24.18
CA TYR A 128 27.98 -3.35 -24.40
C TYR A 128 28.95 -3.47 -23.23
N ALA A 129 29.35 -2.38 -22.60
CA ALA A 129 30.21 -2.38 -21.41
C ALA A 129 29.52 -3.04 -20.21
N LEU A 130 28.22 -2.75 -19.97
CA LEU A 130 27.44 -3.43 -18.94
C LEU A 130 27.25 -4.92 -19.23
N MET A 131 27.04 -5.27 -20.49
CA MET A 131 26.91 -6.67 -20.91
C MET A 131 28.24 -7.43 -20.75
N ALA A 132 29.36 -6.82 -21.16
CA ALA A 132 30.69 -7.38 -20.97
C ALA A 132 31.03 -7.54 -19.48
N LEU A 133 30.68 -6.54 -18.65
CA LEU A 133 30.87 -6.60 -17.20
C LEU A 133 30.03 -7.73 -16.58
N ALA A 134 28.78 -7.92 -17.01
CA ALA A 134 27.94 -9.02 -16.55
C ALA A 134 28.51 -10.39 -16.96
N ILE A 135 29.03 -10.53 -18.18
CA ILE A 135 29.68 -11.76 -18.66
C ILE A 135 30.95 -12.06 -17.85
N ILE A 136 31.79 -11.05 -17.59
CA ILE A 136 33.01 -11.19 -16.80
C ILE A 136 32.68 -11.61 -15.36
N LEU A 137 31.71 -10.95 -14.72
CA LEU A 137 31.23 -11.31 -13.38
C LEU A 137 30.67 -12.73 -13.33
N PHE A 138 29.88 -13.12 -14.32
CA PHE A 138 29.33 -14.46 -14.41
C PHE A 138 30.42 -15.52 -14.63
N GLY A 139 31.39 -15.26 -15.51
CA GLY A 139 32.52 -16.15 -15.76
C GLY A 139 33.42 -16.30 -14.53
N TRP A 140 33.67 -15.21 -13.79
CA TRP A 140 34.40 -15.26 -12.53
C TRP A 140 33.63 -16.07 -11.47
N LEU A 141 32.33 -15.82 -11.31
CA LEU A 141 31.48 -16.57 -10.39
C LEU A 141 31.44 -18.05 -10.74
N ALA A 142 31.37 -18.41 -12.02
CA ALA A 142 31.38 -19.79 -12.49
C ALA A 142 32.72 -20.52 -12.22
N ASN A 143 33.83 -19.77 -12.18
CA ASN A 143 35.14 -20.33 -11.85
C ASN A 143 35.35 -20.56 -10.35
N VAL A 144 34.69 -19.77 -9.50
CA VAL A 144 34.82 -19.85 -8.03
C VAL A 144 33.74 -20.74 -7.40
N ALA A 145 32.58 -20.86 -8.04
CA ALA A 145 31.42 -21.55 -7.46
C ALA A 145 31.47 -23.09 -7.60
N PRO A 146 30.87 -23.84 -6.66
CA PRO A 146 30.68 -25.29 -6.76
C PRO A 146 29.87 -25.70 -8.00
N LYS A 147 30.05 -26.93 -8.50
CA LYS A 147 29.35 -27.42 -9.71
C LYS A 147 27.83 -27.43 -9.52
N GLU A 148 27.36 -27.70 -8.30
CA GLU A 148 25.95 -27.71 -7.92
C GLU A 148 25.33 -26.30 -7.98
N PHE A 149 26.13 -25.27 -7.70
CA PHE A 149 25.68 -23.88 -7.74
C PHE A 149 25.24 -23.47 -9.15
N LEU A 150 25.98 -23.89 -10.20
CA LEU A 150 25.61 -23.58 -11.58
C LEU A 150 24.24 -24.16 -11.97
N GLY A 151 23.93 -25.36 -11.49
CA GLY A 151 22.62 -25.98 -11.65
C GLY A 151 21.52 -25.16 -10.97
N HIS A 152 21.68 -24.83 -9.69
CA HIS A 152 20.70 -24.04 -8.93
C HIS A 152 20.53 -22.62 -9.50
N PHE A 153 21.62 -21.99 -9.93
CA PHE A 153 21.59 -20.65 -10.53
C PHE A 153 20.82 -20.65 -11.86
N THR A 154 21.01 -21.68 -12.68
CA THR A 154 20.26 -21.82 -13.94
C THR A 154 18.76 -21.96 -13.68
N VAL A 155 18.37 -22.81 -12.72
CA VAL A 155 16.96 -22.96 -12.31
C VAL A 155 16.41 -21.65 -11.77
N PHE A 156 17.17 -20.92 -10.94
CA PHE A 156 16.78 -19.62 -10.43
C PHE A 156 16.55 -18.59 -11.54
N ALA A 157 17.48 -18.47 -12.49
CA ALA A 157 17.36 -17.53 -13.61
C ALA A 157 16.13 -17.83 -14.49
N LEU A 158 15.91 -19.10 -14.83
CA LEU A 158 14.73 -19.52 -15.59
C LEU A 158 13.44 -19.28 -14.79
N ALA A 159 13.43 -19.54 -13.48
CA ALA A 159 12.29 -19.26 -12.62
C ALA A 159 11.95 -17.76 -12.55
N CYS A 160 12.95 -16.86 -12.56
CA CYS A 160 12.72 -15.43 -12.65
C CYS A 160 12.05 -15.03 -13.97
N VAL A 161 12.49 -15.60 -15.09
CA VAL A 161 11.87 -15.36 -16.41
C VAL A 161 10.41 -15.82 -16.40
N VAL A 162 10.15 -17.05 -15.95
CA VAL A 162 8.78 -17.57 -15.83
C VAL A 162 7.94 -16.70 -14.89
N GLY A 163 8.46 -16.32 -13.73
CA GLY A 163 7.77 -15.47 -12.76
C GLY A 163 7.41 -14.10 -13.34
N TYR A 164 8.30 -13.47 -14.10
CA TYR A 164 8.03 -12.21 -14.80
C TYR A 164 6.83 -12.33 -15.73
N TYR A 165 6.82 -13.34 -16.61
CA TYR A 165 5.71 -13.54 -17.56
C TYR A 165 4.40 -13.92 -16.89
N VAL A 166 4.44 -14.68 -15.80
CA VAL A 166 3.23 -15.09 -15.07
C VAL A 166 2.58 -13.91 -14.35
N VAL A 167 3.38 -13.11 -13.63
CA VAL A 167 2.85 -11.96 -12.85
C VAL A 167 2.37 -10.84 -13.76
N TRP A 168 3.06 -10.60 -14.88
CA TRP A 168 2.68 -9.53 -15.82
C TRP A 168 1.35 -9.79 -16.53
N ASN A 169 0.92 -11.05 -16.64
CA ASN A 169 -0.32 -11.44 -17.31
C ASN A 169 -1.54 -11.56 -16.37
N VAL A 170 -1.44 -11.09 -15.11
CA VAL A 170 -2.57 -11.08 -14.18
C VAL A 170 -3.48 -9.88 -14.44
N SER A 171 -4.80 -10.11 -14.42
CA SER A 171 -5.79 -9.03 -14.60
C SER A 171 -5.74 -8.02 -13.46
N HIS A 172 -6.01 -6.74 -13.76
CA HIS A 172 -5.88 -5.67 -12.76
C HIS A 172 -6.75 -5.87 -11.50
N ALA A 173 -7.92 -6.50 -11.66
CA ALA A 173 -8.81 -6.80 -10.54
C ALA A 173 -8.24 -7.84 -9.54
N LEU A 174 -7.22 -8.61 -9.96
CA LEU A 174 -6.63 -9.69 -9.18
C LEU A 174 -5.29 -9.31 -8.52
N HIS A 175 -4.79 -8.08 -8.64
CA HIS A 175 -3.53 -7.68 -7.99
C HIS A 175 -3.55 -7.83 -6.46
N THR A 176 -4.67 -7.48 -5.82
CA THR A 176 -4.81 -7.63 -4.36
C THR A 176 -4.87 -9.10 -3.93
N PRO A 177 -5.68 -9.97 -4.56
CA PRO A 177 -5.58 -11.42 -4.37
C PRO A 177 -4.18 -11.99 -4.66
N LEU A 178 -3.50 -11.52 -5.71
CA LEU A 178 -2.16 -11.97 -6.09
C LEU A 178 -1.15 -11.67 -4.97
N MET A 179 -1.22 -10.49 -4.36
CA MET A 179 -0.37 -10.13 -3.21
C MET A 179 -0.62 -11.05 -2.01
N SER A 180 -1.87 -11.44 -1.77
CA SER A 180 -2.21 -12.39 -0.70
C SER A 180 -1.65 -13.81 -1.00
N VAL A 181 -1.71 -14.25 -2.26
CA VAL A 181 -1.14 -15.53 -2.71
C VAL A 181 0.38 -15.54 -2.57
N THR A 182 1.07 -14.48 -2.99
CA THR A 182 2.54 -14.43 -2.88
C THR A 182 2.99 -14.45 -1.43
N ASN A 183 2.23 -13.83 -0.51
CA ASN A 183 2.47 -13.99 0.93
C ASN A 183 2.32 -15.46 1.35
N ALA A 184 1.22 -16.13 1.00
CA ALA A 184 1.01 -17.55 1.31
C ALA A 184 2.14 -18.47 0.79
N ILE A 185 2.57 -18.25 -0.46
CA ILE A 185 3.64 -19.04 -1.11
C ILE A 185 5.00 -18.77 -0.46
N SER A 186 5.24 -17.56 0.06
CA SER A 186 6.49 -17.25 0.80
C SER A 186 6.68 -18.12 2.05
N GLY A 187 5.60 -18.77 2.52
CA GLY A 187 5.64 -19.81 3.55
C GLY A 187 6.48 -21.05 3.19
N ILE A 188 7.02 -21.16 1.97
CA ILE A 188 7.96 -22.21 1.54
C ILE A 188 9.18 -22.36 2.45
N ILE A 189 9.50 -21.33 3.25
CA ILE A 189 10.51 -21.40 4.33
C ILE A 189 10.28 -22.58 5.29
N VAL A 190 9.04 -23.11 5.38
CA VAL A 190 8.72 -24.32 6.14
C VAL A 190 9.57 -25.51 5.70
N VAL A 191 9.89 -25.63 4.40
CA VAL A 191 10.74 -26.73 3.89
C VAL A 191 12.13 -26.66 4.49
N GLY A 192 12.71 -25.45 4.58
CA GLY A 192 14.00 -25.23 5.23
C GLY A 192 13.95 -25.58 6.72
N ALA A 193 12.89 -25.20 7.42
CA ALA A 193 12.72 -25.50 8.84
C ALA A 193 12.54 -27.01 9.10
N LEU A 194 11.79 -27.72 8.24
CA LEU A 194 11.58 -29.17 8.36
C LEU A 194 12.89 -29.96 8.21
N LEU A 195 13.80 -29.51 7.35
CA LEU A 195 15.12 -30.14 7.19
C LEU A 195 16.00 -30.03 8.44
N GLN A 196 15.72 -29.07 9.32
CA GLN A 196 16.50 -28.83 10.54
C GLN A 196 15.94 -29.55 11.77
N ILE A 197 14.74 -30.13 11.67
CA ILE A 197 14.15 -30.94 12.75
C ILE A 197 15.04 -32.15 13.04
N GLY A 198 15.30 -32.41 14.32
CA GLY A 198 16.05 -33.59 14.76
C GLY A 198 17.54 -33.36 15.00
N HIS A 199 18.07 -32.16 14.72
CA HIS A 199 19.46 -31.80 15.04
C HIS A 199 19.72 -31.54 16.54
N GLY A 200 18.66 -31.49 17.35
CA GLY A 200 18.73 -31.33 18.81
C GLY A 200 19.00 -29.90 19.26
N GLY A 201 18.94 -29.68 20.58
CA GLY A 201 19.28 -28.40 21.22
C GLY A 201 18.51 -27.19 20.67
N TRP A 202 19.21 -26.07 20.56
CA TRP A 202 18.66 -24.79 20.07
C TRP A 202 18.20 -24.85 18.61
N VAL A 203 18.82 -25.70 17.77
CA VAL A 203 18.44 -25.84 16.35
C VAL A 203 17.04 -26.43 16.23
N SER A 204 16.73 -27.50 16.96
CA SER A 204 15.39 -28.07 16.98
C SER A 204 14.34 -27.07 17.52
N PHE A 205 14.69 -26.28 18.54
CA PHE A 205 13.79 -25.26 19.09
C PHE A 205 13.48 -24.14 18.09
N LEU A 206 14.50 -23.59 17.43
CA LEU A 206 14.33 -22.57 16.39
C LEU A 206 13.57 -23.12 15.18
N SER A 207 13.81 -24.37 14.81
CA SER A 207 13.09 -25.04 13.71
C SER A 207 11.61 -25.20 14.04
N PHE A 208 11.28 -25.58 15.28
CA PHE A 208 9.89 -25.63 15.75
C PHE A 208 9.19 -24.27 15.64
N ILE A 209 9.84 -23.19 16.10
CA ILE A 209 9.30 -21.83 15.97
C ILE A 209 9.12 -21.44 14.49
N ALA A 210 10.12 -21.73 13.65
CA ALA A 210 10.06 -21.43 12.22
C ALA A 210 8.91 -22.17 11.52
N VAL A 211 8.69 -23.45 11.84
CA VAL A 211 7.54 -24.23 11.32
C VAL A 211 6.22 -23.62 11.78
N LEU A 212 6.11 -23.20 13.04
CA LEU A 212 4.91 -22.57 13.58
C LEU A 212 4.58 -21.26 12.84
N ILE A 213 5.55 -20.36 12.71
CA ILE A 213 5.36 -19.07 12.02
C ILE A 213 5.06 -19.29 10.53
N ALA A 214 5.79 -20.18 9.87
CA ALA A 214 5.55 -20.50 8.46
C ALA A 214 4.15 -21.08 8.24
N SER A 215 3.68 -21.95 9.15
CA SER A 215 2.32 -22.49 9.10
C SER A 215 1.27 -21.39 9.20
N ILE A 216 1.42 -20.44 10.12
CA ILE A 216 0.51 -19.28 10.23
C ILE A 216 0.45 -18.50 8.91
N ASN A 217 1.59 -18.27 8.26
CA ASN A 217 1.63 -17.58 6.98
C ASN A 217 0.89 -18.36 5.89
N ILE A 218 1.17 -19.66 5.76
CA ILE A 218 0.52 -20.55 4.78
C ILE A 218 -1.00 -20.55 4.98
N PHE A 219 -1.47 -20.92 6.17
CA PHE A 219 -2.91 -21.03 6.45
C PHE A 219 -3.61 -19.68 6.35
N GLY A 220 -3.04 -18.62 6.94
CA GLY A 220 -3.62 -17.29 6.89
C GLY A 220 -3.69 -16.75 5.46
N GLY A 221 -2.59 -16.84 4.71
CA GLY A 221 -2.49 -16.36 3.33
C GLY A 221 -3.45 -17.07 2.38
N PHE A 222 -3.54 -18.40 2.43
CA PHE A 222 -4.50 -19.14 1.59
C PHE A 222 -5.95 -18.89 1.98
N THR A 223 -6.27 -18.81 3.28
CA THR A 223 -7.63 -18.52 3.76
C THR A 223 -8.11 -17.14 3.29
N VAL A 224 -7.28 -16.12 3.43
CA VAL A 224 -7.60 -14.75 3.00
C VAL A 224 -7.75 -14.69 1.48
N THR A 225 -6.83 -15.32 0.75
CA THR A 225 -6.92 -15.41 -0.71
C THR A 225 -8.24 -16.05 -1.14
N GLN A 226 -8.61 -17.18 -0.54
CA GLN A 226 -9.85 -17.89 -0.88
C GLN A 226 -11.08 -17.01 -0.61
N ARG A 227 -11.10 -16.28 0.51
CA ARG A 227 -12.16 -15.31 0.82
C ARG A 227 -12.22 -14.20 -0.22
N MET A 228 -11.09 -13.66 -0.64
CA MET A 228 -11.01 -12.62 -1.67
C MET A 228 -11.54 -13.12 -3.02
N LEU A 229 -11.08 -14.28 -3.48
CA LEU A 229 -11.51 -14.86 -4.75
C LEU A 229 -13.01 -15.23 -4.74
N LYS A 230 -13.55 -15.66 -3.60
CA LYS A 230 -14.99 -15.96 -3.46
C LYS A 230 -15.87 -14.74 -3.70
N MET A 231 -15.41 -13.53 -3.38
CA MET A 231 -16.14 -12.28 -3.64
C MET A 231 -16.26 -11.95 -5.13
N PHE A 232 -15.42 -12.55 -6.00
CA PHE A 232 -15.49 -12.37 -7.45
C PHE A 232 -16.36 -13.40 -8.17
N ARG A 233 -16.77 -14.49 -7.50
CA ARG A 233 -17.72 -15.45 -8.08
C ARG A 233 -19.11 -14.83 -8.01
N LYS A 234 -19.67 -14.45 -9.16
CA LYS A 234 -21.12 -14.25 -9.27
C LYS A 234 -21.79 -15.58 -8.92
N GLY A 235 -22.76 -15.53 -8.00
CA GLY A 235 -23.61 -16.67 -7.66
C GLY A 235 -24.29 -17.23 -8.90
#